data_AF-A0A352CRP7-F1
#
_entry.id   AF-A0A352CRP7-F1
#
_cell.length_a   1.000
_cell.length_b   1.000
_cell.length_c   1.000
_cell.angle_alpha   90.00
_cell.angle_beta   90.00
_cell.angle_gamma   90.00
#
_symmetry.space_group_name_H-M   'P 1'
#
loop_
_entity.id
_entity.type
_entity.pdbx_description
1 polymer ?
#
loop_
_entity_poly.entity_id
_entity_poly.type
_entity_poly.pdbx_seq_one_letter_code
_entity_poly.pdbx_strand_id
1 'polypeptide(L)' 'MLSEGAEKVDMSKVSPYDQGCNEEYMSSMKNYFDGNASYDEALDQFKQAVAEKYPELSE' A
#
# COMPACT_ATOMS: atom_id res chain seq x y z
N MET A 1 16.83 -10.91 6.91
CA MET A 1 17.35 -9.75 7.68
C MET A 1 16.91 -8.50 6.93
N LEU A 2 16.45 -7.46 7.63
CA LEU A 2 16.10 -6.20 6.97
C LEU A 2 17.37 -5.50 6.44
N SER A 3 17.25 -4.58 5.49
CA SER A 3 18.39 -3.76 5.03
C SER A 3 18.90 -2.85 6.16
N GLU A 4 20.19 -2.52 6.18
CA GLU A 4 20.82 -1.66 7.23
C GLU A 4 20.13 -0.29 7.43
N GLY A 5 19.39 0.21 6.43
CA GLY A 5 18.61 1.44 6.54
C GLY A 5 17.25 1.28 7.23
N ALA A 6 16.68 0.07 7.25
CA ALA A 6 15.34 -0.19 7.76
C ALA A 6 15.25 0.03 9.28
N GLU A 7 16.31 -0.33 10.01
CA GLU A 7 16.39 -0.14 11.47
C GLU A 7 16.45 1.35 11.88
N LYS A 8 16.75 2.24 10.93
CA LYS A 8 16.82 3.70 11.16
C LYS A 8 15.48 4.40 10.88
N VAL A 9 14.47 3.68 10.40
CA VAL A 9 13.15 4.26 10.12
C VAL A 9 12.44 4.56 11.44
N ASP A 10 12.09 5.84 11.63
CA ASP A 10 11.30 6.28 12.78
C ASP A 10 9.81 5.94 12.56
N MET A 11 9.39 4.84 13.18
CA MET A 11 8.00 4.36 13.10
C MET A 11 7.04 5.12 14.03
N SER A 12 7.52 6.03 14.89
CA SER A 12 6.66 6.75 15.85
C SER A 12 5.66 7.70 15.20
N LYS A 13 5.87 8.03 13.92
CA LYS A 13 5.02 8.91 13.12
C LYS A 13 4.06 8.18 12.20
N VAL A 14 4.11 6.86 12.16
CA VAL A 14 3.24 6.03 11.33
C VAL A 14 1.88 5.93 12.01
N SER A 15 0.82 6.25 11.28
CA SER A 15 -0.56 6.11 11.71
C SER A 15 -1.18 4.80 11.20
N PRO A 16 -2.34 4.38 11.75
CA PRO A 16 -3.10 3.26 11.21
C PRO A 16 -3.49 3.43 9.73
N TYR A 17 -3.64 4.68 9.28
CA TYR A 17 -3.90 4.99 7.87
C TYR A 17 -2.69 4.68 6.99
N ASP A 18 -1.49 5.08 7.39
CA ASP A 18 -0.25 4.80 6.67
C ASP A 18 0.00 3.29 6.55
N GLN A 19 -0.24 2.56 7.65
CA GLN A 19 -0.11 1.11 7.66
C GLN A 19 -1.12 0.45 6.71
N GLY A 20 -2.39 0.85 6.76
CA GLY A 20 -3.41 0.26 5.89
C GLY A 20 -3.16 0.57 4.42
N CYS A 21 -2.68 1.76 4.07
CA CYS A 21 -2.25 2.07 2.69
C CYS A 21 -1.11 1.16 2.23
N ASN A 22 -0.09 0.94 3.07
CA ASN A 22 1.01 0.03 2.74
C ASN A 22 0.53 -1.41 2.51
N GLU A 23 -0.40 -1.90 3.32
CA GLU A 23 -0.97 -3.25 3.17
C GLU A 23 -1.74 -3.39 1.84
N GLU A 24 -2.62 -2.43 1.50
CA GLU A 24 -3.36 -2.46 0.23
C GLU A 24 -2.43 -2.33 -0.98
N TYR A 25 -1.39 -1.49 -0.87
CA TYR A 25 -0.40 -1.34 -1.92
C TYR A 25 0.37 -2.65 -2.15
N MET A 26 0.88 -3.29 -1.08
CA MET A 26 1.57 -4.58 -1.20
C MET A 26 0.66 -5.67 -1.80
N SER A 27 -0.60 -5.72 -1.38
CA SER A 27 -1.59 -6.66 -1.90
C SER A 27 -1.84 -6.47 -3.40
N SER A 28 -2.10 -5.23 -3.82
CA SER A 28 -2.40 -4.92 -5.23
C SER A 28 -1.19 -5.08 -6.13
N MET A 29 -0.01 -4.62 -5.68
CA MET A 29 1.24 -4.75 -6.43
C MET A 29 1.70 -6.20 -6.58
N LYS A 30 1.27 -7.11 -5.70
CA LYS A 30 1.50 -8.55 -5.89
C LYS A 30 0.90 -9.03 -7.21
N ASN A 31 -0.26 -8.52 -7.63
CA ASN A 31 -0.85 -8.88 -8.93
C ASN A 31 0.04 -8.46 -10.11
N TYR A 32 0.67 -7.28 -10.02
CA TYR A 32 1.65 -6.85 -11.03
C TYR A 32 2.88 -7.77 -11.07
N PHE A 33 3.48 -8.07 -9.91
CA PHE A 33 4.68 -8.90 -9.85
C PHE A 33 4.44 -10.36 -10.25
N ASP A 34 3.25 -10.89 -9.98
CA ASP A 34 2.85 -12.24 -10.41
C ASP A 34 2.41 -12.29 -11.89
N GLY A 35 2.31 -11.15 -12.57
CA GLY A 35 1.87 -11.05 -13.97
C GLY A 35 0.36 -11.18 -14.18
N ASN A 36 -0.43 -11.02 -13.13
CA ASN A 36 -1.91 -11.07 -13.17
C ASN A 36 -2.54 -9.72 -13.54
N ALA A 37 -1.78 -8.63 -13.50
CA ALA A 37 -2.19 -7.29 -13.86
C ALA A 37 -1.02 -6.50 -14.44
N SER A 38 -1.29 -5.51 -15.28
CA SER A 38 -0.32 -4.46 -15.60
C SER A 38 -0.06 -3.57 -14.38
N TYR A 39 1.01 -2.77 -14.46
CA TYR A 39 1.35 -1.81 -13.40
C TYR A 39 0.19 -0.83 -13.13
N ASP A 40 -0.41 -0.29 -14.19
CA ASP A 40 -1.51 0.68 -14.08
C ASP A 40 -2.77 0.03 -13.49
N GLU A 41 -3.10 -1.20 -13.90
CA GLU A 41 -4.21 -1.97 -13.32
C GLU A 41 -4.00 -2.26 -11.83
N ALA A 42 -2.79 -2.63 -11.41
CA ALA A 42 -2.48 -2.84 -10.00
C ALA A 42 -2.53 -1.55 -9.18
N LEU A 43 -2.13 -0.41 -9.77
CA LEU A 43 -2.26 0.90 -9.14
C LEU A 43 -3.72 1.31 -8.95
N ASP A 44 -4.57 1.06 -9.94
CA ASP A 44 -6.00 1.39 -9.83
C ASP A 44 -6.71 0.48 -8.83
N GLN A 45 -6.34 -0.81 -8.76
CA GLN A 45 -6.78 -1.72 -7.69
C GLN A 45 -6.42 -1.18 -6.30
N PHE A 46 -5.19 -0.68 -6.11
CA PHE A 46 -4.77 -0.06 -4.86
C PHE A 46 -5.60 1.17 -4.51
N LYS A 47 -5.80 2.10 -5.45
CA LYS A 47 -6.60 3.32 -5.22
C LYS A 47 -8.04 2.97 -4.86
N GLN A 48 -8.64 2.00 -5.54
CA GLN A 48 -9.98 1.53 -5.24
C GLN A 48 -10.04 0.93 -3.82
N ALA A 49 -9.12 0.04 -3.47
CA ALA A 49 -9.09 -0.60 -2.15
C ALA A 49 -8.93 0.43 -1.02
N VAL A 50 -8.09 1.45 -1.21
CA VAL A 50 -7.95 2.56 -0.24
C VAL A 50 -9.23 3.37 -0.11
N ALA A 51 -9.89 3.72 -1.23
CA ALA A 51 -11.15 4.46 -1.19
C ALA A 51 -12.29 3.68 -0.52
N GLU A 52 -12.36 2.36 -0.74
CA GLU A 52 -13.33 1.48 -0.08
C GLU A 52 -13.07 1.32 1.42
N LYS A 53 -11.80 1.26 1.81
CA LYS A 53 -11.38 1.08 3.21
C LYS A 53 -11.50 2.35 4.05
N TYR A 54 -11.29 3.51 3.43
CA TYR A 54 -11.34 4.83 4.06
C TYR A 54 -12.33 5.75 3.34
N PRO A 55 -13.64 5.42 3.36
CA PRO A 55 -14.65 6.16 2.62
C PRO A 55 -14.75 7.62 3.08
N GLU A 56 -14.36 7.93 4.32
CA GLU A 56 -14.33 9.28 4.87
C GLU A 56 -13.30 10.22 4.22
N LEU A 57 -12.37 9.69 3.41
CA LEU A 57 -11.38 10.49 2.68
C LEU A 57 -11.87 10.92 1.29
N SER A 58 -13.04 10.44 0.87
CA SER A 58 -13.69 10.85 -0.37
C SER A 58 -14.22 12.29 -0.22
N GLU A 59 -13.89 13.18 -1.15
CA GLU A 59 -14.44 14.55 -1.22
C GLU A 59 -15.98 14.57 -1.31
#